data_AF-A0ABD6E843-F1
#
_entry.id   AF-A0ABD6E843-F1
#
_cell.length_a   1.000
_cell.length_b   1.000
_cell.length_c   1.000
_cell.angle_alpha   90.00
_cell.angle_beta   90.00
_cell.angle_gamma   90.00
#
_symmetry.space_group_name_H-M   'P 1'
#
loop_
_entity.id
_entity.type
_entity.pdbx_description
1 polymer ?
#
loop_
_entity_poly.entity_id
_entity_poly.type
_entity_poly.pdbx_seq_one_letter_code
_entity_poly.pdbx_strand_id
1 'polypeptide(L)'
;MTYVIFEVKSENIAKINDLLKDDLVSRQSILTRDSSSLNIDKNVSYIKIEGSTEGIKKAKELAKEFEFKKLSVKDAEKINKKIEEQENSAADGMGMIFG
;
A
#
# COMPACT_ATOMS: atom_id res chain seq x y z
N MET A 1 15.87 -3.00 -0.18
CA MET A 1 14.75 -2.46 -0.98
C MET A 1 14.06 -1.39 -0.14
N THR A 2 13.54 -0.32 -0.75
CA THR A 2 12.85 0.77 -0.03
C THR A 2 11.36 0.66 -0.32
N TYR A 3 10.51 1.09 0.61
CA TYR A 3 9.07 1.17 0.41
C TYR A 3 8.51 2.51 0.92
N VAL A 4 7.32 2.85 0.45
CA VAL A 4 6.52 3.96 0.95
C VAL A 4 5.07 3.50 1.09
N ILE A 5 4.39 3.97 2.13
CA ILE A 5 2.96 3.73 2.33
C ILE A 5 2.20 5.05 2.32
N PHE A 6 1.12 5.07 1.56
CA PHE A 6 0.19 6.19 1.47
C PHE A 6 -1.16 5.81 2.05
N GLU A 7 -1.76 6.73 2.81
CA GLU A 7 -3.14 6.71 3.25
C GLU A 7 -3.98 7.49 2.23
N VAL A 8 -4.93 6.79 1.60
CA VAL A 8 -5.83 7.29 0.57
C VAL A 8 -7.23 7.36 1.17
N LYS A 9 -7.84 8.53 1.20
CA LYS A 9 -9.24 8.67 1.64
C LYS A 9 -10.17 8.02 0.63
N SER A 10 -11.34 7.58 1.08
CA SER A 10 -12.35 6.94 0.22
C SER A 10 -12.78 7.78 -0.98
N GLU A 11 -12.76 9.12 -0.85
CA GLU A 11 -13.02 10.07 -1.95
C GLU A 11 -11.97 10.03 -3.08
N ASN A 12 -10.74 9.61 -2.75
CA ASN A 12 -9.59 9.61 -3.65
C ASN A 12 -9.22 8.20 -4.14
N ILE A 13 -9.99 7.16 -3.80
CA ILE A 13 -9.77 5.76 -4.22
C ILE A 13 -9.66 5.65 -5.74
N ALA A 14 -10.49 6.37 -6.48
CA ALA A 14 -10.49 6.32 -7.95
C ALA A 14 -9.13 6.73 -8.55
N LYS A 15 -8.44 7.70 -7.90
CA LYS A 15 -7.13 8.22 -8.33
C LYS A 15 -6.00 7.20 -8.14
N ILE A 16 -6.22 6.12 -7.39
CA ILE A 16 -5.26 5.01 -7.27
C ILE A 16 -4.97 4.44 -8.66
N ASN A 17 -6.01 4.25 -9.47
CA ASN A 17 -5.86 3.75 -10.83
C ASN A 17 -5.04 4.69 -11.70
N ASP A 18 -5.12 6.01 -11.47
CA ASP A 18 -4.30 6.98 -12.21
C ASP A 18 -2.83 6.92 -11.78
N LEU A 19 -2.55 6.69 -10.49
CA LEU A 19 -1.19 6.42 -10.01
C LEU A 19 -0.61 5.13 -10.62
N LEU A 20 -1.44 4.10 -10.81
CA LEU A 20 -1.04 2.83 -11.40
C LEU A 20 -0.83 2.89 -12.93
N LYS A 21 -1.32 3.93 -13.60
CA LYS A 21 -1.06 4.14 -15.05
C LYS A 21 0.33 4.68 -15.34
N ASP A 22 1.06 5.16 -14.32
CA ASP A 22 2.41 5.67 -14.52
C ASP A 22 3.40 4.53 -14.79
N ASP A 23 4.19 4.67 -15.85
CA ASP A 23 5.14 3.65 -16.33
C ASP A 23 6.23 3.29 -15.30
N LEU A 24 6.64 4.23 -14.45
CA LEU A 24 7.65 3.95 -13.44
C LEU A 24 7.02 3.33 -12.19
N VAL A 25 5.86 3.81 -11.77
CA VAL A 25 5.18 3.30 -10.58
C VAL A 25 4.61 1.89 -10.82
N SER A 26 4.00 1.65 -11.98
CA SER A 26 3.41 0.35 -12.36
C SER A 26 4.40 -0.82 -12.39
N ARG A 27 5.69 -0.52 -12.57
CA ARG A 27 6.79 -1.52 -12.54
C ARG A 27 7.23 -1.91 -11.13
N GLN A 28 6.72 -1.22 -10.11
CA GLN A 28 7.06 -1.50 -8.71
C GLN A 28 6.11 -2.53 -8.12
N SER A 29 6.50 -3.10 -6.97
CA SER A 29 5.59 -3.92 -6.18
C SER A 29 4.57 -3.00 -5.52
N ILE A 30 3.30 -3.14 -5.90
CA ILE A 30 2.22 -2.30 -5.40
C ILE A 30 1.18 -3.19 -4.70
N LEU A 31 0.85 -2.82 -3.47
CA LEU A 31 -0.13 -3.54 -2.66
C LEU A 31 -1.13 -2.56 -2.09
N THR A 32 -2.41 -2.85 -2.29
CA THR A 32 -3.53 -2.04 -1.79
C THR A 32 -4.31 -2.85 -0.76
N ARG A 33 -4.57 -2.24 0.40
CA ARG A 33 -5.35 -2.85 1.49
C ARG A 33 -6.27 -1.81 2.13
N ASP A 34 -7.51 -2.19 2.36
CA ASP A 34 -8.44 -1.33 3.08
C ASP A 34 -8.15 -1.33 4.58
N SER A 35 -8.39 -0.20 5.24
CA SER A 35 -8.27 -0.08 6.70
C SER A 35 -9.11 -1.13 7.44
N SER A 36 -10.31 -1.42 6.94
CA SER A 36 -11.21 -2.44 7.48
C SER A 36 -10.57 -3.82 7.47
N SER A 37 -9.89 -4.20 6.38
CA SER A 37 -9.14 -5.46 6.31
C SER A 37 -8.07 -5.53 7.39
N LEU A 38 -7.39 -4.42 7.70
CA LEU A 38 -6.31 -4.37 8.70
C LEU A 38 -6.81 -4.23 10.15
N ASN A 39 -8.12 -4.38 10.40
CA ASN A 39 -8.77 -4.10 11.69
C ASN A 39 -8.46 -2.68 12.19
N ILE A 40 -8.52 -1.70 11.29
CA ILE A 40 -8.35 -0.28 11.59
C ILE A 40 -9.67 0.43 11.33
N ASP A 41 -10.23 1.04 12.37
CA ASP A 41 -11.49 1.79 12.29
C ASP A 41 -11.25 3.19 11.69
N LYS A 42 -11.02 3.20 10.38
CA LYS A 42 -10.90 4.39 9.53
C LYS A 42 -11.61 4.11 8.21
N ASN A 43 -11.97 5.17 7.50
CA ASN A 43 -12.51 5.08 6.14
C ASN A 43 -11.42 5.50 5.13
N VAL A 44 -10.38 4.67 4.99
CA VAL A 44 -9.20 4.93 4.14
C VAL A 44 -8.65 3.62 3.58
N SER A 45 -7.95 3.69 2.46
CA SER A 45 -7.17 2.57 1.93
C SER A 45 -5.68 2.89 2.01
N TYR A 46 -4.88 1.86 2.23
CA TYR A 46 -3.44 1.93 2.29
C TYR A 46 -2.83 1.37 1.01
N ILE A 47 -1.94 2.15 0.40
CA ILE A 47 -1.12 1.73 -0.74
C ILE A 47 0.32 1.62 -0.29
N LYS A 48 0.88 0.42 -0.37
CA LYS A 48 2.32 0.16 -0.23
C LYS A 48 2.93 0.09 -1.63
N ILE A 49 4.00 0.84 -1.85
CA ILE A 49 4.80 0.79 -3.07
C ILE A 49 6.23 0.48 -2.66
N GLU A 50 6.75 -0.63 -3.15
CA GLU A 50 8.08 -1.14 -2.83
C GLU A 50 8.85 -1.42 -4.12
N GLY A 51 10.09 -0.95 -4.19
CA GLY A 51 10.91 -1.13 -5.39
C GLY A 51 12.08 -0.16 -5.47
N SER A 52 12.30 0.38 -6.66
CA SER A 52 13.41 1.29 -6.95
C SER A 52 13.19 2.67 -6.32
N THR A 53 14.30 3.35 -5.99
CA THR A 53 14.29 4.72 -5.48
C THR A 53 13.61 5.69 -6.44
N GLU A 54 13.77 5.49 -7.76
CA GLU A 54 13.14 6.29 -8.81
C GLU A 54 11.62 6.08 -8.84
N GLY A 55 11.16 4.83 -8.82
CA GLY A 55 9.72 4.50 -8.80
C GLY A 55 9.05 5.07 -7.55
N ILE A 56 9.71 4.99 -6.39
CA ILE A 56 9.20 5.58 -5.15
C ILE A 56 9.20 7.10 -5.18
N LYS A 57 10.22 7.73 -5.79
CA LYS A 57 10.24 9.18 -5.95
C LYS A 57 9.06 9.63 -6.81
N LYS A 58 8.83 8.95 -7.95
CA LYS A 58 7.70 9.24 -8.83
C LYS A 58 6.35 9.03 -8.14
N ALA A 59 6.20 7.93 -7.39
CA ALA A 59 5.00 7.68 -6.60
C ALA A 59 4.74 8.79 -5.56
N LYS A 60 5.78 9.33 -4.91
CA LYS A 60 5.64 10.45 -3.97
C LYS A 60 5.23 11.75 -4.65
N GLU A 61 5.63 11.98 -5.90
CA GLU A 61 5.23 13.15 -6.67
C GLU A 61 3.75 13.06 -7.05
N LEU A 62 3.32 11.93 -7.63
CA LEU A 62 1.92 11.67 -7.99
C LEU A 62 1.02 11.65 -6.75
N ALA A 63 1.46 11.07 -5.65
CA ALA A 63 0.73 11.07 -4.38
C ALA A 63 0.42 12.49 -3.89
N LYS A 64 1.31 13.48 -4.11
CA LYS A 64 1.02 14.87 -3.75
C LYS A 64 -0.07 15.47 -4.64
N GLU A 65 -0.03 15.18 -5.93
CA GLU A 65 -1.04 15.64 -6.90
C GLU A 65 -2.42 15.03 -6.61
N PHE A 66 -2.46 13.77 -6.20
CA PHE A 66 -3.70 13.05 -5.88
C PHE A 66 -4.15 13.21 -4.43
N GLU A 67 -3.48 14.05 -3.65
CA GLU A 67 -3.78 14.31 -2.23
C GLU A 67 -3.72 13.04 -1.35
N PHE A 68 -2.83 12.12 -1.70
CA PHE A 68 -2.53 10.94 -0.90
C PHE A 68 -1.61 11.32 0.26
N LYS A 69 -1.97 10.88 1.46
CA LYS A 69 -1.21 11.22 2.65
C LYS A 69 -0.08 10.22 2.85
N LYS A 70 1.15 10.65 2.61
CA LYS A 70 2.34 9.85 2.94
C LYS A 70 2.40 9.59 4.45
N LEU A 71 2.47 8.32 4.83
CA LEU A 71 2.64 7.95 6.24
C LEU A 71 4.06 8.28 6.74
N SER A 72 4.15 8.57 8.04
CA SER A 72 5.43 8.65 8.74
C SER A 72 6.10 7.26 8.75
N VAL A 73 7.42 7.21 8.97
CA VAL A 73 8.14 5.91 9.02
C VAL A 73 7.49 4.98 10.06
N LYS A 74 7.17 5.50 11.24
CA LYS A 74 6.53 4.75 12.33
C LYS A 74 5.13 4.23 11.96
N ASP A 75 4.32 5.05 11.31
CA ASP A 75 2.99 4.62 10.88
C ASP A 75 3.06 3.63 9.71
N ALA A 76 3.99 3.85 8.77
CA ALA A 76 4.22 2.96 7.66
C ALA A 76 4.68 1.57 8.14
N GLU A 77 5.59 1.50 9.11
CA GLU A 77 6.00 0.23 9.73
C GLU A 77 4.83 -0.50 10.39
N LYS A 78 3.98 0.22 11.14
CA LYS A 78 2.80 -0.34 11.78
C LYS A 78 1.82 -0.92 10.77
N ILE A 79 1.56 -0.21 9.68
CA ILE A 79 0.68 -0.67 8.61
C ILE A 79 1.32 -1.84 7.86
N ASN A 80 2.61 -1.75 7.51
CA ASN A 80 3.34 -2.83 6.85
C ASN A 80 3.28 -4.13 7.64
N LYS A 81 3.51 -4.06 8.95
CA LYS A 81 3.44 -5.23 9.84
C LYS A 81 2.05 -5.88 9.81
N LYS A 82 0.98 -5.07 9.86
CA LYS A 82 -0.40 -5.59 9.76
C LYS A 82 -0.66 -6.26 8.41
N ILE A 83 -0.12 -5.70 7.32
CA ILE A 83 -0.22 -6.30 5.99
C ILE A 83 0.49 -7.66 5.96
N GLU A 84 1.73 -7.72 6.43
CA GLU A 84 2.53 -8.96 6.51
C GLU A 84 1.86 -10.02 7.39
N GLU A 85 1.29 -9.64 8.53
CA GLU A 85 0.54 -10.55 9.41
C GLU A 85 -0.66 -11.18 8.69
N GLN A 86 -1.37 -10.43 7.86
CA GLN A 86 -2.48 -10.95 7.07
C GLN A 86 -2.02 -11.90 5.95
N GLU A 87 -0.94 -11.55 5.25
CA GLU A 87 -0.42 -12.37 4.16
C GLU A 87 0.14 -13.70 4.67
N ASN A 88 0.85 -13.69 5.81
CA ASN A 88 1.33 -14.91 6.45
C ASN A 88 0.17 -15.80 6.94
N SER A 89 -0.83 -15.21 7.58
CA SER A 89 -2.02 -15.97 8.04
C SER A 89 -2.76 -16.64 6.88
N ALA A 90 -2.83 -15.99 5.72
CA ALA A 90 -3.43 -16.56 4.51
C ALA A 90 -2.59 -17.70 3.92
N ALA A 91 -1.26 -17.58 3.94
CA ALA A 91 -0.35 -18.62 3.48
C ALA A 91 -0.41 -19.88 4.37
N ASP A 92 -0.40 -19.71 5.70
CA ASP A 92 -0.49 -20.81 6.66
C ASP A 92 -1.82 -21.57 6.55
N GLY A 93 -2.92 -20.83 6.30
CA GLY A 93 -4.24 -21.43 6.09
C GLY A 93 -4.32 -22.31 4.84
N MET A 94 -3.59 -22.00 3.76
CA MET A 94 -3.52 -22.86 2.58
C MET A 94 -2.62 -24.09 2.81
N GLY A 95 -1.55 -23.94 3.59
CA GLY A 95 -0.66 -25.06 3.94
C GLY A 95 -1.36 -26.19 4.70
N MET A 96 -2.39 -25.88 5.49
CA MET A 96 -3.20 -26.89 6.20
C MET A 96 -4.26 -27.57 5.33
N ILE A 97 -4.67 -26.97 4.21
CA ILE A 97 -5.71 -27.53 3.32
C ILE A 97 -5.11 -28.42 2.22
N PHE A 98 -3.86 -28.18 1.85
CA PHE A 98 -3.14 -28.95 0.83
C PHE A 98 -1.99 -29.80 1.39
N GLY A 99 -1.91 -29.95 2.72
CA GLY A 99 -0.93 -30.77 3.43
C GLY A 99 -1.42 -32.17 3.75
#